data_AF-A0A7C3FTL8-F1
#
_entry.id   AF-A0A7C3FTL8-F1
#
_cell.length_a   1.000
_cell.length_b   1.000
_cell.length_c   1.000
_cell.angle_alpha   90.00
_cell.angle_beta   90.00
_cell.angle_gamma   90.00
#
_symmetry.space_group_name_H-M   'P 1'
#
loop_
_entity.id
_entity.type
_entity.pdbx_description
1 polymer ?
#
loop_
_entity_poly.entity_id
_entity_poly.type
_entity_poly.pdbx_seq_one_letter_code
_entity_poly.pdbx_strand_id
1 'polypeptide(L)'
;MERSTVLAVGDSYHLRIGKDRIVYAGMPSENVYSIVQRKASGYQGFAWNLYFPRRKSDINIDGVNIIVENVSSEDIRFSIP
;
A
#
# COMPACT_ATOMS: atom_id res chain seq x y z
N MET A 1 11.75 4.25 -16.92
CA MET A 1 11.95 3.55 -15.64
C MET A 1 10.85 3.99 -14.71
N GLU A 2 9.95 3.10 -14.32
CA GLU A 2 9.12 3.36 -13.16
C GLU A 2 10.01 3.47 -11.92
N ARG A 3 9.73 4.46 -11.07
CA ARG A 3 10.48 4.64 -9.83
C ARG A 3 9.85 3.75 -8.77
N SER A 4 10.58 2.72 -8.36
CA SER A 4 10.21 1.90 -7.20
C SER A 4 10.20 2.78 -5.94
N THR A 5 9.18 2.62 -5.13
CA THR A 5 9.02 3.25 -3.81
C THR A 5 9.14 2.17 -2.75
N VAL A 6 9.78 2.50 -1.63
CA VAL A 6 9.85 1.66 -0.44
C VAL A 6 9.09 2.35 0.70
N LEU A 7 8.25 1.60 1.40
CA LEU A 7 7.60 2.04 2.63
C LEU A 7 7.96 1.06 3.75
N ALA A 8 8.51 1.57 4.85
CA ALA A 8 8.57 0.81 6.09
C ALA A 8 7.16 0.70 6.72
N VAL A 9 6.97 -0.20 7.68
CA VAL A 9 5.73 -0.27 8.44
C VAL A 9 5.43 1.08 9.10
N GLY A 10 4.24 1.62 8.83
CA GLY A 10 3.79 2.93 9.31
C GLY A 10 4.06 4.09 8.34
N ASP A 11 4.94 3.91 7.34
CA ASP A 11 5.19 4.95 6.33
C ASP A 11 3.98 5.15 5.43
N SER A 12 3.74 6.41 5.05
CA SER A 12 2.62 6.79 4.20
C SER A 12 3.07 7.23 2.81
N TYR A 13 2.34 6.76 1.79
CA TYR A 13 2.50 7.18 0.41
C TYR A 13 1.20 7.74 -0.16
N HIS A 14 1.29 8.82 -0.94
CA HIS A 14 0.15 9.34 -1.68
C HIS A 14 0.12 8.73 -3.07
N LEU A 15 -0.92 7.94 -3.38
CA LEU A 15 -0.96 7.15 -4.62
C LEU A 15 -0.78 8.03 -5.86
N ARG A 16 -1.66 9.03 -6.04
CA ARG A 16 -1.67 10.02 -7.11
C ARG A 16 -2.48 11.24 -6.69
N ILE A 17 -2.35 12.35 -7.42
CA ILE A 17 -3.25 13.50 -7.27
C ILE A 17 -4.71 13.05 -7.43
N GLY A 18 -5.58 13.45 -6.49
CA GLY A 18 -6.99 13.05 -6.47
C GLY A 18 -7.27 11.62 -5.98
N LYS A 19 -6.24 10.89 -5.51
CA LYS A 19 -6.34 9.54 -4.96
C LYS A 19 -6.02 9.51 -3.47
N ASP A 20 -6.41 8.42 -2.82
CA ASP A 20 -6.20 8.18 -1.40
C ASP A 20 -4.69 7.96 -1.06
N ARG A 21 -4.36 8.03 0.24
CA ARG A 21 -3.03 7.65 0.73
C ARG A 21 -3.06 6.20 1.19
N ILE A 22 -1.93 5.53 1.08
CA ILE A 22 -1.72 4.21 1.66
C ILE A 22 -0.68 4.27 2.77
N VAL A 23 -0.74 3.28 3.67
CA VAL A 23 0.26 3.01 4.69
C VAL A 23 0.59 1.53 4.67
N TYR A 24 1.87 1.17 4.72
CA TYR A 24 2.23 -0.23 4.88
C TYR A 24 2.01 -0.65 6.34
N ALA A 25 1.20 -1.70 6.57
CA ALA A 25 0.83 -2.17 7.90
C ALA A 25 1.54 -3.48 8.30
N GLY A 26 2.53 -3.91 7.52
CA GLY A 26 3.31 -5.10 7.80
C GLY A 26 2.62 -6.40 7.38
N MET A 27 3.16 -7.51 7.87
CA MET A 27 2.67 -8.86 7.58
C MET A 27 1.98 -9.46 8.80
N PRO A 28 0.64 -9.59 8.83
CA PRO A 28 -0.05 -10.28 9.92
C PRO A 28 0.23 -11.80 9.96
N SER A 29 0.73 -12.39 8.88
CA SER A 29 1.23 -13.78 8.83
C SER A 29 2.26 -13.92 7.72
N GLU A 30 3.00 -15.03 7.70
CA GLU A 30 4.05 -15.30 6.69
C GLU A 30 3.57 -15.16 5.23
N ASN A 31 2.28 -15.44 4.98
CA ASN A 31 1.71 -15.48 3.64
C ASN A 31 0.75 -14.32 3.33
N VAL A 32 0.60 -13.34 4.23
CA VAL A 32 -0.33 -12.22 4.06
C VAL A 32 0.37 -10.92 4.46
N TYR A 33 0.26 -9.90 3.62
CA TYR A 33 0.65 -8.54 3.96
C TYR A 33 -0.56 -7.62 4.01
N SER A 34 -0.44 -6.51 4.73
CA SER A 34 -1.51 -5.53 4.89
C SER A 34 -1.08 -4.14 4.45
N ILE A 35 -1.99 -3.47 3.76
CA ILE A 35 -1.88 -2.05 3.41
C ILE A 35 -3.14 -1.36 3.92
N VAL A 36 -2.98 -0.25 4.62
CA VAL A 36 -4.11 0.58 5.05
C VAL A 36 -4.38 1.63 4.01
N GLN A 37 -5.60 1.65 3.46
CA GLN A 37 -6.07 2.76 2.65
C GLN A 37 -6.65 3.83 3.58
N ARG A 38 -6.20 5.08 3.42
CA ARG A 38 -6.66 6.24 4.17
C ARG A 38 -7.40 7.20 3.24
N LYS A 39 -8.69 7.39 3.51
CA LYS A 39 -9.53 8.38 2.84
C LYS A 39 -9.76 9.55 3.78
N ALA A 40 -9.47 10.77 3.31
CA ALA A 40 -9.69 11.99 4.08
C ALA A 40 -10.46 13.01 3.25
N SER A 41 -11.37 13.72 3.90
CA SER A 41 -12.09 14.88 3.35
C SER A 41 -12.16 15.96 4.44
N GLY A 42 -11.38 17.04 4.26
CA GLY A 42 -11.21 18.06 5.29
C GLY A 42 -10.63 17.48 6.59
N TYR A 43 -11.30 17.74 7.72
CA TYR A 43 -10.91 17.24 9.05
C TYR A 43 -11.43 15.84 9.38
N GLN A 44 -12.21 15.22 8.48
CA GLN A 44 -12.73 13.88 8.67
C GLN A 44 -11.93 12.86 7.85
N GLY A 45 -11.72 11.68 8.41
CA GLY A 45 -11.03 10.61 7.71
C GLY A 45 -11.45 9.23 8.20
N PHE A 46 -11.43 8.28 7.27
CA PHE A 46 -11.63 6.87 7.54
C PHE A 46 -10.44 6.10 6.99
N ALA A 47 -10.17 4.95 7.61
CA ALA A 47 -9.14 4.06 7.14
C ALA A 47 -9.59 2.62 7.33
N TRP A 48 -9.12 1.73 6.45
CA TRP A 48 -9.37 0.30 6.56
C TRP A 48 -8.14 -0.48 6.12
N ASN A 49 -7.92 -1.61 6.77
CA ASN A 49 -6.87 -2.56 6.40
C ASN A 49 -7.33 -3.39 5.21
N LEU A 50 -6.51 -3.40 4.17
CA LEU A 50 -6.60 -4.34 3.08
C LEU A 50 -5.59 -5.45 3.34
N TYR A 51 -5.94 -6.68 2.98
CA TYR A 51 -5.10 -7.86 3.18
C TYR A 51 -4.90 -8.56 1.84
N PHE A 52 -3.65 -8.85 1.54
CA PHE A 52 -3.26 -9.45 0.26
C PHE A 52 -2.39 -10.67 0.50
N PRO A 53 -2.55 -11.75 -0.29
CA PRO A 53 -1.60 -12.86 -0.27
C PRO A 53 -0.21 -12.37 -0.69
N ARG A 54 0.84 -12.80 -0.01
CA ARG A 54 2.25 -12.43 -0.31
C ARG A 54 2.65 -12.66 -1.77
N ARG A 55 2.06 -13.67 -2.42
CA ARG A 55 2.30 -14.03 -3.82
C ARG A 55 1.57 -13.12 -4.82
N LYS A 56 0.65 -12.27 -4.36
CA LYS A 56 -0.10 -11.35 -5.22
C LYS A 56 0.73 -10.07 -5.39
N SER A 57 1.37 -9.96 -6.55
CA SER A 57 2.19 -8.82 -6.93
C SER A 57 1.39 -7.69 -7.60
N ASP A 58 0.31 -7.99 -8.31
CA ASP A 58 -0.56 -6.96 -8.91
C ASP A 58 -1.77 -6.71 -8.00
N ILE A 59 -1.88 -5.48 -7.49
CA ILE A 59 -3.01 -5.05 -6.66
C ILE A 59 -3.59 -3.73 -7.16
N ASN A 60 -4.87 -3.50 -6.87
CA ASN A 60 -5.54 -2.23 -7.15
C ASN A 60 -6.05 -1.62 -5.85
N ILE A 61 -5.67 -0.36 -5.59
CA ILE A 61 -6.15 0.41 -4.44
C ILE A 61 -6.63 1.77 -4.97
N ASP A 62 -7.87 2.14 -4.66
CA ASP A 62 -8.50 3.38 -5.13
C ASP A 62 -8.45 3.58 -6.67
N GLY A 63 -8.50 2.49 -7.43
CA GLY A 63 -8.40 2.50 -8.89
C GLY A 63 -6.99 2.73 -9.42
N VAL A 64 -5.95 2.70 -8.57
CA VAL A 64 -4.55 2.75 -8.97
C VAL A 64 -3.96 1.34 -8.93
N ASN A 65 -3.40 0.90 -10.06
CA ASN A 65 -2.65 -0.35 -10.13
C ASN A 65 -1.28 -0.16 -9.47
N ILE A 66 -0.89 -1.14 -8.67
CA ILE A 66 0.36 -1.15 -7.92
C ILE A 66 1.02 -2.50 -8.17
N ILE A 67 2.28 -2.46 -8.60
CA ILE A 67 3.09 -3.66 -8.79
C ILE A 67 3.98 -3.81 -7.56
N VAL A 68 3.65 -4.75 -6.69
CA VAL A 68 4.45 -5.14 -5.53
C VAL A 68 5.63 -5.98 -6.00
N GLU A 69 6.82 -5.42 -5.82
CA GLU A 69 8.09 -6.02 -6.21
C GLU A 69 8.65 -6.92 -5.09
N ASN A 70 8.49 -6.48 -3.84
CA ASN A 70 8.95 -7.22 -2.66
C ASN A 70 8.12 -6.85 -1.43
N VAL A 71 7.98 -7.78 -0.49
CA VAL A 71 7.34 -7.54 0.80
C VAL A 71 7.99 -8.35 1.91
N SER A 72 8.22 -7.69 3.05
CA SER A 72 8.78 -8.22 4.29
C SER A 72 7.92 -7.79 5.48
N SER A 73 8.16 -8.32 6.67
CA SER A 73 7.48 -7.83 7.88
C SER A 73 7.79 -6.38 8.22
N GLU A 74 8.83 -5.79 7.64
CA GLU A 74 9.36 -4.46 7.96
C GLU A 74 9.08 -3.42 6.87
N ASP A 75 9.03 -3.85 5.61
CA ASP A 75 8.88 -2.96 4.46
C ASP A 75 8.15 -3.60 3.27
N ILE A 76 7.65 -2.74 2.38
CA ILE A 76 7.13 -3.09 1.07
C ILE A 76 7.79 -2.24 0.01
N ARG A 77 8.16 -2.87 -1.10
CA ARG A 77 8.64 -2.21 -2.32
C ARG A 77 7.63 -2.38 -3.44
N PHE A 78 7.27 -1.29 -4.10
CA PHE A 78 6.33 -1.31 -5.22
C PHE A 78 6.61 -0.23 -6.26
N SER A 79 6.07 -0.42 -7.45
CA SER A 79 5.98 0.60 -8.50
C SER A 79 4.53 0.89 -8.88
N ILE A 80 4.32 2.03 -9.55
CA ILE A 80 3.02 2.45 -10.07
C ILE A 80 3.21 2.78 -11.56
N PRO A 81 2.54 2.05 -12.48
CA PRO A 81 2.65 2.24 -13.93
C PRO A 81 1.88 3.43 -14.50
#